data_AF-A0A933Y631-F1
#
_entry.id   AF-A0A933Y631-F1
#
_cell.length_a   1.000
_cell.length_b   1.000
_cell.length_c   1.000
_cell.angle_alpha   90.00
_cell.angle_beta   90.00
_cell.angle_gamma   90.00
#
_symmetry.space_group_name_H-M   'P 1'
#
loop_
_entity.id
_entity.type
_entity.pdbx_description
1 polymer ?
#
loop_
_entity_poly.entity_id
_entity_poly.type
_entity_poly.pdbx_seq_one_letter_code
_entity_poly.pdbx_strand_id
1 'polypeptide(L)'
;MMSFLMLTAELTLLYFLSRWLIQSLYAFFLLIFKIRSIAISLVTLLLFPGTVVHELSHLFVAEILGVRTGKLTLAPEEIRGTSIKAGSVAVAATDPIRRALIGIAPVFTGIASLAALSYWLSSHSSFYELIAMNYLLFAISNSMFSSKEDLKGFWPVAITVSLIVAAGFFSGIRFGLTGQAAIIVQQTIASLVNSLAIVLAVNGILLLSLSISIVLVKKLINSSPA
;
A
#
# COMPACT_ATOMS: atom_id res chain seq x y z
N MET A 1 -21.13 6.86 8.67
CA MET A 1 -21.03 7.54 7.35
C MET A 1 -19.78 8.40 7.24
N MET A 2 -19.59 9.39 8.12
CA MET A 2 -18.40 10.27 8.09
C MET A 2 -17.06 9.51 8.11
N SER A 3 -16.88 8.56 9.02
CA SER A 3 -15.62 7.79 9.13
C SER A 3 -15.32 6.96 7.88
N PHE A 4 -16.33 6.50 7.15
CA PHE A 4 -16.13 5.79 5.89
C PHE A 4 -15.64 6.74 4.79
N LEU A 5 -16.24 7.94 4.69
CA LEU A 5 -15.78 8.96 3.76
C LEU A 5 -14.33 9.39 4.05
N MET A 6 -14.00 9.61 5.32
CA MET A 6 -12.62 9.90 5.75
C MET A 6 -11.66 8.79 5.35
N LEU A 7 -11.99 7.53 5.66
CA LEU A 7 -11.17 6.38 5.28
C LEU A 7 -10.92 6.32 3.76
N THR A 8 -11.96 6.51 2.95
CA THR A 8 -11.81 6.53 1.49
C THR A 8 -10.94 7.68 0.99
N ALA A 9 -11.09 8.88 1.59
CA ALA A 9 -10.27 10.04 1.25
C ALA A 9 -8.81 9.83 1.64
N GLU A 10 -8.55 9.27 2.83
CA GLU A 10 -7.20 8.98 3.33
C GLU A 10 -6.49 7.93 2.49
N LEU A 11 -7.16 6.82 2.15
CA LEU A 11 -6.59 5.80 1.26
C LEU A 11 -6.28 6.38 -0.13
N THR A 12 -7.15 7.25 -0.65
CA THR A 12 -6.92 7.92 -1.93
C THR A 12 -5.72 8.86 -1.85
N LEU A 13 -5.63 9.68 -0.79
CA LEU A 13 -4.50 10.57 -0.59
C LEU A 13 -3.19 9.79 -0.41
N LEU A 14 -3.23 8.72 0.38
CA LEU A 14 -2.10 7.84 0.64
C LEU A 14 -1.59 7.17 -0.64
N TYR A 15 -2.49 6.78 -1.55
CA TYR A 15 -2.12 6.21 -2.84
C TYR A 15 -1.25 7.16 -3.67
N PHE A 16 -1.56 8.46 -3.69
CA PHE A 16 -0.74 9.45 -4.39
C PHE A 16 0.54 9.76 -3.62
N LEU A 17 0.42 9.97 -2.31
CA LEU A 17 1.53 10.39 -1.45
C LEU A 17 2.63 9.31 -1.37
N SER A 18 2.25 8.04 -1.26
CA SER A 18 3.18 6.90 -1.25
C SER A 18 4.02 6.84 -2.53
N ARG A 19 3.42 7.06 -3.70
CA ARG A 19 4.14 7.10 -4.99
C ARG A 19 5.17 8.22 -5.04
N TRP A 20 4.81 9.42 -4.58
CA TRP A 20 5.74 10.54 -4.51
C TRP A 20 6.86 10.30 -3.51
N LEU A 21 6.53 9.72 -2.35
CA LEU A 21 7.50 9.39 -1.32
C LEU A 21 8.53 8.38 -1.82
N ILE A 22 8.07 7.27 -2.42
CA ILE A 22 8.94 6.23 -2.99
C ILE A 22 9.88 6.81 -4.05
N GLN A 23 9.36 7.64 -4.95
CA GLN A 23 10.16 8.31 -5.98
C GLN A 23 11.18 9.29 -5.38
N SER A 24 10.79 10.02 -4.33
CA SER A 24 11.67 10.97 -3.64
C SER A 24 12.77 10.26 -2.86
N LEU A 25 12.46 9.16 -2.18
CA LEU A 25 13.44 8.30 -1.51
C LEU A 25 14.45 7.74 -2.52
N TYR A 26 13.97 7.22 -3.65
CA TYR A 26 14.85 6.75 -4.71
C TYR A 26 15.74 7.86 -5.28
N ALA A 27 15.17 9.02 -5.61
CA ALA A 27 15.92 10.15 -6.12
C ALA A 27 16.97 10.64 -5.12
N PHE A 28 16.62 10.68 -3.83
CA PHE A 28 17.52 11.04 -2.75
C PHE A 28 18.69 10.06 -2.61
N PHE A 29 18.42 8.75 -2.52
CA PHE A 29 19.48 7.75 -2.44
C PHE A 29 20.33 7.68 -3.71
N LEU A 30 19.73 7.84 -4.89
CA LEU A 30 20.47 7.91 -6.14
C LEU A 30 21.41 9.12 -6.18
N LEU A 31 20.99 10.26 -5.64
CA LEU A 31 21.80 11.47 -5.58
C LEU A 31 23.01 11.30 -4.66
N ILE A 32 22.83 10.60 -3.53
CA ILE A 32 23.89 10.35 -2.54
C ILE A 32 24.86 9.28 -3.02
N PHE A 33 24.36 8.11 -3.38
CA PHE A 33 25.19 6.95 -3.69
C PHE A 33 25.65 6.90 -5.15
N LYS A 34 24.97 7.63 -6.06
CA LYS A 34 25.23 7.64 -7.51
C LYS A 34 25.20 6.25 -8.18
N ILE A 35 24.67 5.25 -7.47
CA ILE A 35 24.58 3.85 -7.93
C ILE A 35 23.12 3.44 -7.88
N ARG A 36 22.54 3.12 -9.05
CA ARG A 36 21.12 2.75 -9.18
C ARG A 36 20.75 1.54 -8.32
N SER A 37 21.59 0.50 -8.34
CA SER A 37 21.33 -0.73 -7.57
C SER A 37 21.22 -0.47 -6.07
N ILE A 38 22.11 0.36 -5.50
CA ILE A 38 22.09 0.68 -4.06
C ILE A 38 20.83 1.48 -3.71
N ALA A 39 20.47 2.47 -4.52
CA ALA A 39 19.26 3.26 -4.30
C ALA A 39 17.99 2.39 -4.31
N ILE A 40 17.88 1.47 -5.27
CA ILE A 40 16.74 0.55 -5.35
C ILE A 40 16.73 -0.39 -4.13
N SER A 41 17.87 -0.97 -3.77
CA SER A 41 17.96 -1.88 -2.62
C SER A 41 17.60 -1.19 -1.31
N LEU A 42 18.02 0.06 -1.09
CA LEU A 42 17.68 0.82 0.13
C LEU A 42 16.18 1.12 0.23
N VAL A 43 15.55 1.56 -0.87
CA VAL A 43 14.10 1.79 -0.89
C VAL A 43 13.34 0.48 -0.67
N THR A 44 13.78 -0.60 -1.32
CA THR A 44 13.14 -1.92 -1.21
C THR A 44 13.29 -2.48 0.20
N LEU A 45 14.47 -2.35 0.81
CA LEU A 45 14.71 -2.79 2.19
C LEU A 45 13.83 -2.03 3.19
N LEU A 46 13.67 -0.71 3.01
CA LEU A 46 12.82 0.11 3.87
C LEU A 46 11.34 -0.29 3.79
N LEU A 47 10.88 -0.71 2.61
CA LEU A 47 9.49 -1.11 2.38
C LEU A 47 9.29 -2.63 2.41
N PHE A 48 10.34 -3.38 2.76
CA PHE A 48 10.39 -4.83 2.61
C PHE A 48 9.25 -5.56 3.34
N PRO A 49 8.91 -5.26 4.61
CA PRO A 49 7.80 -5.94 5.28
C PRO A 49 6.49 -5.77 4.53
N GLY A 50 6.27 -4.59 3.96
CA GLY A 50 5.10 -4.28 3.16
C GLY A 50 5.09 -4.99 1.81
N THR A 51 6.23 -5.06 1.12
CA THR A 51 6.36 -5.84 -0.13
C THR A 51 6.12 -7.33 0.09
N VAL A 52 6.58 -7.87 1.22
CA VAL A 52 6.32 -9.27 1.60
C VAL A 52 4.81 -9.50 1.76
N VAL A 53 4.12 -8.65 2.52
CA VAL A 53 2.66 -8.74 2.67
C VAL A 53 1.98 -8.65 1.29
N HIS A 54 2.43 -7.75 0.42
CA HIS A 54 1.88 -7.58 -0.92
C HIS A 54 1.97 -8.85 -1.77
N GLU A 55 3.18 -9.38 -1.96
CA GLU A 55 3.40 -10.53 -2.84
C GLU A 55 2.80 -11.82 -2.26
N LEU A 56 2.86 -12.00 -0.94
CA LEU A 56 2.22 -13.15 -0.29
C LEU A 56 0.70 -13.11 -0.41
N SER A 57 0.10 -11.92 -0.51
CA SER A 57 -1.34 -11.79 -0.70
C SER A 57 -1.80 -12.27 -2.07
N HIS A 58 -1.02 -11.94 -3.11
CA HIS A 58 -1.23 -12.48 -4.45
C HIS A 58 -1.12 -14.02 -4.44
N LEU A 59 -0.07 -14.54 -3.82
CA LEU A 59 0.16 -15.99 -3.73
C LEU A 59 -0.96 -16.70 -2.97
N PHE A 60 -1.34 -16.17 -1.81
CA PHE A 60 -2.36 -16.75 -0.94
C PHE A 60 -3.73 -16.82 -1.63
N VAL A 61 -4.16 -15.72 -2.26
CA VAL A 61 -5.43 -15.70 -2.98
C VAL A 61 -5.38 -16.54 -4.25
N ALA A 62 -4.25 -16.59 -4.95
CA ALA A 62 -4.08 -17.48 -6.09
C ALA A 62 -4.23 -18.96 -5.69
N GLU A 63 -3.62 -19.37 -4.58
CA GLU A 63 -3.70 -20.74 -4.07
C GLU A 63 -5.13 -21.12 -3.66
N ILE A 64 -5.83 -20.24 -2.93
CA ILE A 64 -7.25 -20.45 -2.56
C ILE A 64 -8.13 -20.63 -3.81
N LEU A 65 -7.84 -19.89 -4.88
CA LEU A 65 -8.59 -19.95 -6.14
C LEU A 65 -8.11 -21.07 -7.08
N GLY A 66 -7.17 -21.91 -6.64
CA GLY A 66 -6.61 -23.02 -7.42
C GLY A 66 -5.84 -22.55 -8.67
N VAL A 67 -5.24 -21.37 -8.61
CA VAL A 67 -4.47 -20.78 -9.71
C VAL A 67 -3.00 -21.11 -9.52
N ARG A 68 -2.37 -21.70 -10.54
CA ARG A 68 -0.94 -22.03 -10.52
C ARG A 68 -0.09 -20.77 -10.34
N THR A 69 0.74 -20.79 -9.31
CA THR A 69 1.75 -19.78 -9.02
C THR A 69 3.13 -20.28 -9.47
N GLY A 70 4.03 -19.35 -9.77
CA GLY A 70 5.40 -19.62 -10.17
C GLY A 70 6.40 -19.09 -9.14
N LYS A 71 7.55 -18.61 -9.62
CA LYS A 71 8.60 -18.07 -8.75
C LYS A 71 8.12 -16.83 -8.00
N LEU A 72 8.39 -16.80 -6.70
CA LEU A 72 8.27 -15.62 -5.84
C LEU A 72 9.64 -14.96 -5.73
N THR A 73 9.75 -13.72 -6.20
CA THR A 73 10.96 -12.90 -6.06
C THR A 73 10.65 -11.73 -5.12
N LEU A 74 11.35 -11.68 -3.99
CA LEU A 74 11.28 -10.56 -3.02
C LEU A 74 12.48 -9.62 -3.12
N ALA A 75 13.28 -9.78 -4.18
CA ALA A 75 14.42 -8.94 -4.49
C ALA A 75 14.05 -7.94 -5.59
N PRO A 76 14.64 -6.74 -5.58
CA PRO A 76 14.40 -5.75 -6.62
C PRO A 76 14.93 -6.25 -7.95
N GLU A 77 14.05 -6.35 -8.95
CA GLU A 77 14.41 -6.84 -10.28
C GLU A 77 14.78 -5.68 -11.21
N GLU A 78 13.89 -4.71 -11.43
CA GLU A 78 14.09 -3.65 -12.43
C GLU A 78 13.25 -2.39 -12.16
N ILE A 79 13.68 -1.26 -12.77
CA ILE A 79 12.85 -0.06 -12.93
C ILE A 79 12.22 -0.11 -14.33
N ARG A 80 10.88 -0.16 -14.41
CA ARG A 80 10.14 0.14 -15.65
C ARG A 80 9.52 1.53 -15.54
N GLY A 81 10.18 2.53 -16.14
CA GLY A 81 9.69 3.91 -16.16
C GLY A 81 9.70 4.58 -14.79
N THR A 82 8.52 4.89 -14.24
CA THR A 82 8.34 5.64 -12.98
C THR A 82 8.03 4.75 -11.77
N SER A 83 7.96 3.43 -11.94
CA SER A 83 7.68 2.47 -10.87
C SER A 83 8.88 1.57 -10.58
N ILE A 84 9.26 1.51 -9.31
CA ILE A 84 10.27 0.57 -8.79
C ILE A 84 9.55 -0.76 -8.55
N LYS A 85 10.00 -1.83 -9.22
CA LYS A 85 9.47 -3.18 -8.99
C LYS A 85 10.23 -3.81 -7.83
N ALA A 86 9.68 -3.69 -6.63
CA ALA A 86 10.29 -4.14 -5.38
C ALA A 86 10.24 -5.68 -5.19
N GLY A 87 9.25 -6.33 -5.80
CA GLY A 87 9.07 -7.78 -5.81
C GLY A 87 8.16 -8.21 -6.95
N SER A 88 8.01 -9.53 -7.13
CA SER A 88 6.97 -10.10 -7.98
C SER A 88 6.67 -11.55 -7.66
N VAL A 89 5.42 -11.95 -7.85
CA VAL A 89 5.01 -13.36 -7.94
C VAL A 89 4.45 -13.65 -9.33
N ALA A 90 4.94 -14.72 -9.95
CA ALA A 90 4.40 -15.17 -11.23
C ALA A 90 3.05 -15.86 -11.01
N VAL A 91 1.99 -15.36 -11.66
CA VAL A 91 0.65 -15.96 -11.64
C VAL A 91 0.28 -16.37 -13.06
N ALA A 92 -0.20 -17.61 -13.22
CA ALA A 92 -0.64 -18.09 -14.53
C ALA A 92 -1.79 -17.23 -15.10
N ALA A 93 -1.93 -17.22 -16.43
CA ALA A 93 -3.08 -16.57 -17.06
C ALA A 93 -4.38 -17.27 -16.64
N THR A 94 -5.36 -16.50 -16.20
CA THR A 94 -6.66 -16.97 -15.70
C THR A 94 -7.81 -16.12 -16.20
N ASP A 95 -9.04 -16.55 -15.90
CA ASP A 95 -10.25 -15.78 -16.18
C ASP A 95 -10.27 -14.43 -15.44
N PRO A 96 -11.06 -13.46 -15.93
CA PRO A 96 -11.09 -12.12 -15.37
C PRO A 96 -11.44 -12.04 -13.88
N ILE A 97 -12.29 -12.95 -13.37
CA ILE A 97 -12.76 -12.92 -11.99
C ILE A 97 -11.62 -13.32 -11.05
N ARG A 98 -11.02 -14.50 -11.26
CA ARG A 98 -9.88 -14.94 -10.44
C ARG A 98 -8.72 -13.96 -10.53
N ARG A 99 -8.45 -13.43 -11.73
CA ARG A 99 -7.40 -12.43 -11.95
C ARG A 99 -7.65 -11.13 -11.19
N ALA A 100 -8.88 -10.62 -11.20
CA ALA A 100 -9.24 -9.41 -10.46
C ALA A 100 -9.13 -9.60 -8.94
N LEU A 101 -9.59 -10.75 -8.43
CA LEU A 101 -9.52 -11.08 -6.99
C LEU A 101 -8.07 -11.19 -6.50
N ILE A 102 -7.20 -11.84 -7.28
CA ILE A 102 -5.76 -11.89 -6.99
C ILE A 102 -5.20 -10.47 -7.03
N GLY A 103 -5.48 -9.71 -8.10
CA GLY A 103 -4.98 -8.35 -8.30
C GLY A 103 -5.28 -7.36 -7.17
N ILE A 104 -6.45 -7.44 -6.55
CA ILE A 104 -6.85 -6.57 -5.43
C ILE A 104 -6.49 -7.14 -4.04
N ALA A 105 -6.06 -8.40 -3.96
CA ALA A 105 -5.76 -9.07 -2.70
C ALA A 105 -4.82 -8.28 -1.79
N PRO A 106 -3.71 -7.68 -2.27
CA PRO A 106 -2.79 -6.91 -1.43
C PRO A 106 -3.43 -5.72 -0.71
N VAL A 107 -4.43 -5.08 -1.33
CA VAL A 107 -5.13 -3.94 -0.72
C VAL A 107 -5.98 -4.42 0.45
N PHE A 108 -6.70 -5.53 0.30
CA PHE A 108 -7.54 -6.08 1.37
C PHE A 108 -6.72 -6.62 2.54
N THR A 109 -5.68 -7.40 2.26
CA THR A 109 -4.77 -7.92 3.28
C THR A 109 -3.95 -6.81 3.93
N GLY A 110 -3.57 -5.77 3.18
CA GLY A 110 -2.95 -4.55 3.68
C GLY A 110 -3.86 -3.85 4.68
N ILE A 111 -5.12 -3.54 4.31
CA ILE A 111 -6.10 -2.92 5.22
C ILE A 111 -6.34 -3.79 6.46
N ALA A 112 -6.46 -5.11 6.30
CA ALA A 112 -6.61 -6.03 7.43
C ALA A 112 -5.38 -6.01 8.36
N SER A 113 -4.17 -5.97 7.78
CA SER A 113 -2.92 -5.86 8.53
C SER A 113 -2.83 -4.52 9.27
N LEU A 114 -3.22 -3.42 8.62
CA LEU A 114 -3.30 -2.11 9.27
C LEU A 114 -4.29 -2.13 10.43
N ALA A 115 -5.48 -2.71 10.25
CA ALA A 115 -6.48 -2.80 11.31
C ALA A 115 -5.99 -3.60 12.51
N ALA A 116 -5.30 -4.72 12.25
CA ALA A 116 -4.66 -5.51 13.28
C ALA A 116 -3.58 -4.69 14.00
N LEU A 117 -2.64 -4.09 13.26
CA LEU A 117 -1.57 -3.28 13.85
C LEU A 117 -2.11 -2.10 14.67
N SER A 118 -3.17 -1.42 14.21
CA SER A 118 -3.83 -0.34 14.94
C SER A 118 -4.43 -0.81 16.26
N TYR A 119 -5.07 -1.99 16.26
CA TYR A 119 -5.60 -2.59 17.48
C TYR A 119 -4.48 -2.97 18.45
N TRP A 120 -3.42 -3.63 17.95
CA TRP A 120 -2.26 -4.02 18.75
C TRP A 120 -1.53 -2.80 19.33
N LEU A 121 -1.34 -1.74 18.54
CA LEU A 121 -0.73 -0.48 18.96
C LEU A 121 -1.46 0.16 20.15
N SER A 122 -2.80 0.07 20.19
CA SER A 122 -3.60 0.66 21.27
C SER A 122 -3.39 -0.01 22.64
N SER A 123 -2.88 -1.25 22.65
CA SER A 123 -2.72 -2.05 23.87
C SER A 123 -1.29 -2.05 24.41
N HIS A 124 -0.35 -1.41 23.73
CA HIS A 124 1.09 -1.44 24.04
C HIS A 124 1.63 -0.03 24.25
N SER A 125 2.52 0.13 25.23
CA SER A 125 3.07 1.44 25.63
C SER A 125 4.59 1.51 25.61
N SER A 126 5.27 0.40 25.32
CA SER A 126 6.73 0.38 25.24
C SER A 126 7.21 1.19 24.04
N PHE A 127 8.22 2.03 24.25
CA PHE A 127 8.78 2.90 23.21
C PHE A 127 9.24 2.12 21.97
N TYR A 128 9.88 0.96 22.16
CA TYR A 128 10.37 0.13 21.06
C TYR A 128 9.21 -0.50 20.26
N GLU A 129 8.15 -0.92 20.94
CA GLU A 129 6.96 -1.47 20.29
C GLU A 129 6.25 -0.39 19.48
N LEU A 130 6.11 0.82 20.02
CA LEU A 130 5.53 1.94 19.30
C LEU A 130 6.30 2.25 18.01
N ILE A 131 7.64 2.29 18.07
CA ILE A 131 8.47 2.53 16.88
C ILE A 131 8.30 1.39 15.86
N ALA A 132 8.41 0.14 16.31
CA ALA A 132 8.30 -1.02 15.43
C ALA A 132 6.94 -1.08 14.73
N MET A 133 5.86 -0.83 15.47
CA MET A 133 4.49 -0.84 14.93
C MET A 133 4.25 0.32 13.97
N ASN A 134 4.72 1.53 14.29
CA ASN A 134 4.62 2.66 13.36
C ASN A 134 5.45 2.44 12.10
N TYR A 135 6.63 1.82 12.21
CA TYR A 135 7.41 1.40 11.05
C TYR A 135 6.66 0.37 10.18
N LEU A 136 6.03 -0.64 10.79
CA LEU A 136 5.23 -1.62 10.04
C LEU A 136 4.00 -0.99 9.39
N LEU A 137 3.28 -0.11 10.10
CA LEU A 137 2.18 0.68 9.55
C LEU A 137 2.66 1.48 8.34
N PHE A 138 3.78 2.18 8.46
CA PHE A 138 4.40 2.93 7.37
C PHE A 138 4.78 2.03 6.19
N ALA A 139 5.47 0.92 6.42
CA ALA A 139 5.94 0.04 5.35
C ALA A 139 4.78 -0.59 4.58
N ILE A 140 3.80 -1.17 5.29
CA ILE A 140 2.63 -1.83 4.68
C ILE A 140 1.74 -0.84 3.95
N SER A 141 1.43 0.31 4.58
CA SER A 141 0.55 1.32 3.98
C SER A 141 1.13 1.91 2.68
N ASN A 142 2.45 2.07 2.59
CA ASN A 142 3.11 2.59 1.39
C ASN A 142 3.32 1.55 0.29
N SER A 143 3.17 0.26 0.59
CA SER A 143 3.40 -0.82 -0.39
C SER A 143 2.15 -1.61 -0.78
N MET A 144 1.05 -1.53 -0.03
CA MET A 144 -0.14 -2.38 -0.23
C MET A 144 -0.95 -2.09 -1.50
N PHE A 145 -0.67 -0.96 -2.19
CA PHE A 145 -1.44 -0.57 -3.37
C PHE A 145 -1.05 -1.38 -4.60
N SER A 146 -2.03 -2.07 -5.18
CA SER A 146 -1.89 -2.84 -6.41
C SER A 146 -1.35 -2.01 -7.58
N SER A 147 -0.44 -2.61 -8.33
CA SER A 147 0.14 -2.01 -9.52
C SER A 147 -0.84 -2.00 -10.70
N LYS A 148 -0.52 -1.28 -11.78
CA LYS A 148 -1.31 -1.34 -13.03
C LYS A 148 -1.32 -2.74 -13.65
N GLU A 149 -0.25 -3.51 -13.40
CA GLU A 149 -0.15 -4.89 -13.86
C GLU A 149 -1.03 -5.83 -13.04
N ASP A 150 -1.09 -5.62 -11.73
CA ASP A 150 -1.91 -6.39 -10.80
C ASP A 150 -3.40 -6.20 -11.11
N LEU A 151 -3.80 -4.98 -11.51
CA LEU A 151 -5.18 -4.63 -11.84
C LEU A 151 -5.60 -5.01 -13.28
N LYS A 152 -4.78 -5.77 -14.01
CA LYS A 152 -5.17 -6.30 -15.34
C LYS A 152 -6.40 -7.20 -15.19
N GLY A 153 -7.51 -6.83 -15.84
CA GLY A 153 -8.77 -7.57 -15.76
C GLY A 153 -9.68 -7.18 -14.59
N PHE A 154 -9.28 -6.24 -13.74
CA PHE A 154 -10.12 -5.70 -12.66
C PHE A 154 -11.35 -4.96 -13.18
N TRP A 155 -11.20 -4.13 -14.23
CA TRP A 155 -12.25 -3.25 -14.72
C TRP A 155 -13.56 -3.95 -15.12
N PRO A 156 -13.54 -5.05 -15.92
CA PRO A 156 -14.75 -5.79 -16.21
C PRO A 156 -15.50 -6.26 -14.96
N VAL A 157 -14.77 -6.80 -13.98
CA VAL A 157 -15.35 -7.30 -12.72
C VAL A 157 -15.92 -6.15 -11.90
N ALA A 158 -15.19 -5.03 -11.77
CA ALA A 158 -15.63 -3.85 -11.05
C ALA A 158 -16.95 -3.31 -11.62
N ILE A 159 -17.06 -3.21 -12.95
CA ILE A 159 -18.28 -2.76 -13.63
C ILE A 159 -19.44 -3.72 -13.33
N THR A 160 -19.25 -5.03 -13.47
CA THR A 160 -20.29 -6.02 -13.18
C THR A 160 -20.76 -5.93 -11.73
N VAL A 161 -19.83 -5.86 -10.76
CA VAL A 161 -20.17 -5.74 -9.34
C VAL A 161 -20.90 -4.42 -9.07
N SER A 162 -20.44 -3.30 -9.64
CA SER A 162 -21.09 -2.00 -9.50
C SER A 162 -22.53 -2.02 -10.02
N LEU A 163 -22.80 -2.68 -11.16
CA LEU A 163 -24.15 -2.81 -11.70
C LEU A 163 -25.06 -3.63 -10.78
N ILE A 164 -24.56 -4.74 -10.23
CA ILE A 164 -25.31 -5.58 -9.28
C ILE A 164 -25.64 -4.78 -8.01
N VAL A 165 -24.66 -4.07 -7.45
CA VAL A 165 -24.85 -3.23 -6.27
C VAL A 165 -25.85 -2.10 -6.54
N ALA A 166 -25.75 -1.44 -7.69
CA ALA A 166 -26.69 -0.39 -8.10
C ALA A 166 -28.11 -0.94 -8.24
N ALA A 167 -28.29 -2.10 -8.89
CA ALA A 167 -29.58 -2.76 -9.03
C ALA A 167 -30.20 -3.11 -7.65
N GLY A 168 -29.40 -3.66 -6.74
CA GLY A 168 -29.83 -3.95 -5.37
C GLY A 168 -30.28 -2.70 -4.61
N PHE A 169 -29.53 -1.59 -4.76
CA PHE A 169 -29.88 -0.30 -4.16
C PHE A 169 -31.21 0.24 -4.70
N PHE A 170 -31.42 0.24 -6.02
CA PHE A 170 -32.67 0.69 -6.63
C PHE A 170 -33.85 -0.24 -6.34
N SER A 171 -33.59 -1.52 -6.09
CA SER A 171 -34.59 -2.49 -5.64
C SER A 171 -35.04 -2.27 -4.19
N GLY A 172 -34.44 -1.32 -3.46
CA GLY A 172 -34.79 -1.03 -2.06
C GLY A 172 -34.15 -1.99 -1.05
N ILE A 173 -33.25 -2.87 -1.47
CA ILE A 173 -32.51 -3.76 -0.57
C ILE A 173 -31.49 -2.93 0.21
N ARG A 174 -31.72 -2.77 1.52
CA ARG A 174 -30.80 -2.07 2.41
C ARG A 174 -30.18 -3.06 3.38
N PHE A 175 -28.91 -3.39 3.16
CA PHE A 175 -28.12 -4.13 4.12
C PHE A 175 -27.60 -3.16 5.19
N GLY A 176 -28.13 -3.25 6.41
CA GLY A 176 -27.64 -2.53 7.57
C GLY A 176 -26.98 -3.49 8.54
N LEU A 177 -25.79 -3.14 9.04
CA LEU A 177 -25.23 -3.81 10.21
C LEU A 177 -25.96 -3.28 11.44
N THR A 178 -26.46 -4.17 12.28
CA THR A 178 -27.13 -3.82 13.54
C THR A 178 -26.50 -4.57 14.71
N GLY A 179 -26.72 -4.07 15.93
CA GLY A 179 -26.20 -4.67 17.16
C GLY A 179 -24.67 -4.61 17.28
N GLN A 180 -24.09 -5.62 17.91
CA GLN A 180 -22.66 -5.66 18.26
C GLN A 180 -21.74 -5.58 17.03
N ALA A 181 -22.16 -6.17 15.90
CA ALA A 181 -21.39 -6.13 14.66
C ALA A 181 -21.19 -4.70 14.14
N ALA A 182 -22.22 -3.85 14.25
CA ALA A 182 -22.13 -2.46 13.83
C ALA A 182 -21.12 -1.67 14.67
N ILE A 183 -21.11 -1.90 15.98
CA ILE A 183 -20.19 -1.24 16.92
C ILE A 183 -18.74 -1.63 16.62
N ILE A 184 -18.46 -2.92 16.45
CA ILE A 184 -17.13 -3.42 16.13
C ILE A 184 -16.63 -2.80 14.83
N VAL A 185 -17.44 -2.84 13.75
CA VAL A 185 -17.07 -2.26 12.46
C VAL A 185 -16.80 -0.76 12.58
N GLN A 186 -17.62 -0.02 13.32
CA GLN A 186 -17.42 1.40 13.52
C GLN A 186 -16.13 1.72 14.28
N GLN A 187 -15.83 0.96 15.34
CA GLN A 187 -14.59 1.11 16.12
C GLN A 187 -13.36 0.77 15.29
N THR A 188 -13.39 -0.31 14.51
CA THR A 188 -12.30 -0.68 13.61
C THR A 188 -12.06 0.39 12.55
N ILE A 189 -13.11 0.91 11.92
CA ILE A 189 -12.97 2.00 10.94
C ILE A 189 -12.38 3.25 11.60
N ALA A 190 -12.85 3.63 12.80
CA ALA A 190 -12.33 4.80 13.49
C ALA A 190 -10.84 4.64 13.86
N SER A 191 -10.42 3.45 14.30
CA SER A 191 -9.03 3.12 14.60
C SER A 191 -8.13 3.19 13.35
N LEU A 192 -8.63 2.66 12.23
CA LEU A 192 -7.96 2.76 10.94
C LEU A 192 -7.77 4.20 10.48
N VAL A 193 -8.82 5.03 10.57
CA VAL A 193 -8.76 6.45 10.22
C VAL A 193 -7.67 7.17 11.02
N ASN A 194 -7.64 6.99 12.34
CA ASN A 194 -6.62 7.61 13.18
C ASN A 194 -5.20 7.14 12.82
N SER A 195 -5.02 5.86 12.53
CA SER A 195 -3.70 5.30 12.19
C SER A 195 -3.22 5.76 10.82
N LEU A 196 -4.13 5.83 9.83
CA LEU A 196 -3.84 6.34 8.50
C LEU A 196 -3.54 7.84 8.52
N ALA A 197 -4.22 8.63 9.36
CA ALA A 197 -3.90 10.04 9.56
C ALA A 197 -2.46 10.23 10.05
N ILE A 198 -1.99 9.40 10.99
CA ILE A 198 -0.59 9.42 11.46
C ILE A 198 0.36 9.07 10.32
N VAL A 199 0.09 8.00 9.58
CA VAL A 199 0.90 7.59 8.42
C VAL A 199 0.97 8.70 7.37
N LEU A 200 -0.15 9.35 7.06
CA LEU A 200 -0.22 10.46 6.11
C LEU A 200 0.63 11.65 6.58
N ALA A 201 0.57 11.98 7.88
CA ALA A 201 1.39 13.04 8.46
C ALA A 201 2.89 12.69 8.36
N VAL A 202 3.28 11.47 8.72
CA VAL A 202 4.66 10.98 8.61
C VAL A 202 5.14 11.02 7.16
N ASN A 203 4.35 10.50 6.21
CA ASN A 203 4.66 10.53 4.79
C ASN A 203 4.82 11.97 4.27
N GLY A 204 3.95 12.89 4.69
CA GLY A 204 4.02 14.29 4.32
C GLY A 204 5.29 14.97 4.83
N ILE A 205 5.63 14.77 6.10
CA ILE A 205 6.85 15.30 6.72
C ILE A 205 8.10 14.73 6.03
N LEU A 206 8.15 13.42 5.79
CA LEU A 206 9.27 12.78 5.10
C LEU A 206 9.41 13.30 3.67
N LEU A 207 8.31 13.45 2.94
CA LEU A 207 8.34 13.98 1.58
C LEU A 207 8.88 15.41 1.52
N LEU A 208 8.44 16.28 2.44
CA LEU A 208 8.95 17.64 2.57
C LEU A 208 10.45 17.65 2.90
N SER A 209 10.86 16.85 3.87
CA SER A 209 12.26 16.72 4.29
C SER A 209 13.15 16.26 3.11
N LEU A 210 12.76 15.21 2.42
CA LEU A 210 13.48 14.69 1.25
C LEU A 210 13.56 15.71 0.12
N SER A 211 12.46 16.43 -0.15
CA SER A 211 12.42 17.47 -1.19
C SER A 211 13.43 18.58 -0.91
N ILE A 212 13.49 19.06 0.33
CA ILE A 212 14.46 20.07 0.77
C ILE A 212 15.89 19.52 0.63
N SER A 213 16.15 18.30 1.12
CA SER A 213 17.48 17.68 1.04
C SER A 213 17.97 17.49 -0.39
N ILE A 214 17.09 17.06 -1.32
CA ILE A 214 17.44 16.90 -2.74
C ILE A 214 17.85 18.25 -3.35
N VAL A 215 17.12 19.32 -3.07
CA VAL A 215 17.44 20.66 -3.60
C VAL A 215 18.77 21.16 -3.06
N LEU A 216 19.00 21.01 -1.75
CA LEU A 216 20.25 21.42 -1.10
C LEU A 216 21.46 20.68 -1.67
N VAL A 217 21.38 19.35 -1.78
CA VAL A 217 22.49 18.54 -2.30
C VAL A 217 22.76 18.86 -3.78
N LYS A 218 21.73 19.06 -4.61
CA LYS A 218 21.91 19.49 -6.00
C LYS A 218 22.61 20.85 -6.10
N LYS A 219 22.23 21.80 -5.24
CA LYS A 219 22.87 23.12 -5.19
C LYS A 219 24.35 23.01 -4.85
N LEU A 220 24.70 22.20 -3.84
CA LEU A 220 26.08 21.97 -3.42
C LEU A 220 26.94 21.36 -4.54
N ILE A 221 26.40 20.36 -5.24
CA ILE A 221 27.09 19.71 -6.36
C ILE A 221 27.35 20.72 -7.50
N ASN A 222 26.36 21.55 -7.84
CA ASN A 222 26.49 22.53 -8.93
C ASN A 222 27.35 23.75 -8.58
N SER A 223 27.55 24.04 -7.28
CA SER A 223 28.39 25.15 -6.81
C SER A 223 29.87 24.79 -6.63
N SER A 224 30.27 23.55 -6.87
CA SER A 224 31.67 23.13 -6.75
C SER A 224 32.43 23.56 -8.01
N PRO A 225 33.41 24.49 -7.92
CA PRO A 225 34.22 24.86 -9.07
C PRO A 225 35.06 23.66 -9.51
N ALA A 226 35.04 23.38 -10.81
CA ALA A 226 35.89 22.38 -11.45
C ALA A 226 37.37 22.74 -11.35
#